data_AF-A0A2G1VD08-F1
#
_entry.id   AF-A0A2G1VD08-F1
#
_cell.length_a   1.000
_cell.length_b   1.000
_cell.length_c   1.000
_cell.angle_alpha   90.00
_cell.angle_beta   90.00
_cell.angle_gamma   90.00
#
_symmetry.space_group_name_H-M   'P 1'
#
loop_
_entity.id
_entity.type
_entity.pdbx_description
1 polymer ?
#
loop_
_entity_poly.entity_id
_entity_poly.type
_entity_poly.pdbx_seq_one_letter_code
_entity_poly.pdbx_strand_id
1 'polypeptide(L)'
;MSNAWLNELSAWLSMHPGWLALALFTTAFTESLAIAGIIVPGVAILFAVALLAGETGMPLPEALIWAGLGAVAGDTLSFGLGRLMQGRLTTVWPLRRYPMIIDKGERFFNRHGGKSVIIGRFVGPVRPVIPLIAGALMMPWHRFLAFNIGSAIAWAPAYVFPGFLVGSALASEIRPPAHFYAVTGISLSALVVVYFVLLRFQLGLGEESRFYQWLKQWMGQYDTTHRFWRLYTNQRPAREGEFPLASFMLALGATALLLIWGQLATTTHLLEGFNQATLLWFEQLRQPLLDGPFIAITLLGDPPVLIAAGVLACAVLLFRGYYAAAVHIMVAALMTVILVWGLKSTLGIPRPDEVLSPPDSGAFPSGHTAGITLMVTLLASFVAGETRNRKRWQSYVTLSLPLVPVALSRLYLGVHWFTDVIGGLLLGLAVTGAVRASYSRYDRVPLTPDVFVAIATVLWLVFAGTYIALCWEEAIMNLRPTGPGL
;
A
#
# COMPACT_ATOMS: atom_id res chain seq x y z
N MET A 1 -25.62 26.35 6.06
CA MET A 1 -26.88 25.68 6.46
C MET A 1 -26.57 24.97 7.77
N SER A 2 -27.30 25.28 8.84
CA SER A 2 -26.91 24.92 10.21
C SER A 2 -26.89 23.40 10.41
N ASN A 3 -25.84 22.90 11.10
CA ASN A 3 -25.70 21.49 11.52
C ASN A 3 -26.76 21.05 12.57
N ALA A 4 -27.75 21.89 12.86
CA ALA A 4 -28.78 21.63 13.87
C ALA A 4 -29.59 20.37 13.55
N TRP A 5 -29.95 20.16 12.29
CA TRP A 5 -30.72 18.97 11.87
C TRP A 5 -29.91 17.67 12.02
N LEU A 6 -28.59 17.71 11.83
CA LEU A 6 -27.72 16.55 12.03
C LEU A 6 -27.62 16.19 13.51
N ASN A 7 -27.50 17.20 14.38
CA ASN A 7 -27.45 17.01 15.82
C ASN A 7 -28.79 16.49 16.37
N GLU A 8 -29.92 16.97 15.85
CA GLU A 8 -31.24 16.44 16.20
C GLU A 8 -31.43 15.00 15.73
N LEU A 9 -30.95 14.67 14.53
CA LEU A 9 -30.97 13.31 13.99
C LEU A 9 -30.09 12.36 14.80
N SER A 10 -28.86 12.76 15.15
CA SER A 10 -27.95 11.92 15.96
C SER A 10 -28.48 11.72 17.38
N ALA A 11 -29.07 12.75 17.99
CA ALA A 11 -29.73 12.63 19.29
C ALA A 11 -30.94 11.67 19.24
N TRP A 12 -31.76 11.74 18.18
CA TRP A 12 -32.89 10.83 18.01
C TRP A 12 -32.47 9.38 17.76
N LEU A 13 -31.43 9.16 16.95
CA LEU A 13 -30.85 7.84 16.66
C LEU A 13 -30.20 7.22 17.91
N SER A 14 -29.61 8.03 18.78
CA SER A 14 -29.07 7.57 20.07
C SER A 14 -30.17 7.02 20.99
N MET A 15 -31.38 7.60 20.94
CA MET A 15 -32.55 7.10 21.68
C MET A 15 -33.23 5.90 21.00
N HIS A 16 -32.99 5.69 19.70
CA HIS A 16 -33.60 4.59 18.94
C HIS A 16 -32.57 3.81 18.09
N PRO A 17 -31.64 3.09 18.74
CA PRO A 17 -30.54 2.40 18.06
C PRO A 17 -31.01 1.35 17.03
N GLY A 18 -32.23 0.82 17.18
CA GLY A 18 -32.84 -0.12 16.23
C GLY A 18 -33.02 0.43 14.81
N TRP A 19 -33.24 1.74 14.64
CA TRP A 19 -33.34 2.35 13.30
C TRP A 19 -31.97 2.43 12.62
N LEU A 20 -30.92 2.59 13.42
CA LEU A 20 -29.55 2.64 12.92
C LEU A 20 -29.08 1.25 12.50
N ALA A 21 -29.40 0.21 13.28
CA ALA A 21 -29.25 -1.19 12.89
C ALA A 21 -29.99 -1.52 11.59
N LEU A 22 -31.25 -1.07 11.46
CA LEU A 22 -32.04 -1.26 10.24
C LEU A 22 -31.43 -0.52 9.04
N ALA A 23 -30.91 0.69 9.23
CA ALA A 23 -30.23 1.45 8.18
C ALA A 23 -28.95 0.74 7.71
N LEU A 24 -28.14 0.21 8.63
CA LEU A 24 -26.95 -0.60 8.29
C LEU A 24 -27.34 -1.85 7.50
N PHE A 25 -28.36 -2.58 7.98
CA PHE A 25 -28.86 -3.78 7.31
C PHE A 25 -29.38 -3.46 5.90
N THR A 26 -30.28 -2.50 5.77
CA THR A 26 -30.94 -2.16 4.49
C THR A 26 -29.95 -1.60 3.47
N THR A 27 -28.99 -0.77 3.91
CA THR A 27 -27.93 -0.24 3.04
C THR A 27 -27.00 -1.35 2.56
N ALA A 28 -26.52 -2.21 3.46
CA ALA A 28 -25.67 -3.34 3.09
C ALA A 28 -26.42 -4.36 2.20
N PHE A 29 -27.72 -4.56 2.45
CA PHE A 29 -28.60 -5.40 1.64
C PHE A 29 -28.76 -4.86 0.23
N THR A 30 -29.11 -3.58 0.07
CA THR A 30 -29.30 -2.93 -1.23
C THR A 30 -28.00 -2.86 -2.03
N GLU A 31 -26.89 -2.59 -1.36
CA GLU A 31 -25.55 -2.59 -1.96
C GLU A 31 -25.11 -4.00 -2.44
N SER A 32 -25.54 -5.06 -1.74
CA SER A 32 -25.22 -6.45 -2.10
C SER A 32 -26.26 -7.07 -3.05
N LEU A 33 -27.42 -6.43 -3.21
CA LEU A 33 -28.46 -6.88 -4.11
C LEU A 33 -28.06 -6.60 -5.57
N ALA A 34 -28.23 -7.62 -6.42
CA ALA A 34 -27.96 -7.51 -7.83
C ALA A 34 -28.73 -6.33 -8.44
N ILE A 35 -28.05 -5.54 -9.28
CA ILE A 35 -28.61 -4.40 -10.02
C ILE A 35 -28.90 -3.18 -9.14
N ALA A 36 -29.42 -3.34 -7.92
CA ALA A 36 -29.63 -2.25 -6.97
C ALA A 36 -28.32 -1.57 -6.56
N GLY A 37 -27.27 -2.36 -6.27
CA GLY A 37 -25.93 -1.84 -5.98
C GLY A 37 -25.21 -1.16 -7.17
N ILE A 38 -25.80 -1.17 -8.37
CA ILE A 38 -25.28 -0.41 -9.53
C ILE A 38 -25.92 0.99 -9.60
N ILE A 39 -27.16 1.12 -9.11
CA ILE A 39 -27.96 2.36 -9.20
C ILE A 39 -27.73 3.23 -7.96
N VAL A 40 -27.69 2.60 -6.79
CA VAL A 40 -27.56 3.28 -5.50
C VAL A 40 -26.08 3.35 -5.12
N PRO A 41 -25.53 4.51 -4.74
CA PRO A 41 -24.15 4.62 -4.26
C PRO A 41 -24.03 4.07 -2.82
N GLY A 42 -24.26 2.77 -2.65
CA GLY A 42 -24.42 2.16 -1.33
C GLY A 42 -23.15 2.19 -0.49
N VAL A 43 -21.95 2.23 -1.08
CA VAL A 43 -20.69 2.44 -0.33
C VAL A 43 -20.67 3.78 0.41
N ALA A 44 -21.10 4.86 -0.25
CA ALA A 44 -21.11 6.20 0.35
C ALA A 44 -22.17 6.31 1.45
N ILE A 45 -23.35 5.72 1.21
CA ILE A 45 -24.44 5.69 2.19
C ILE A 45 -24.04 4.83 3.39
N LEU A 46 -23.43 3.66 3.15
CA LEU A 46 -22.96 2.78 4.22
C LEU A 46 -21.89 3.44 5.08
N PHE A 47 -20.98 4.19 4.46
CA PHE A 47 -20.01 5.00 5.20
C PHE A 47 -20.70 6.04 6.09
N ALA A 48 -21.69 6.76 5.56
CA ALA A 48 -22.43 7.77 6.33
C ALA A 48 -23.23 7.15 7.50
N VAL A 49 -23.89 6.01 7.28
CA VAL A 49 -24.64 5.31 8.34
C VAL A 49 -23.67 4.71 9.38
N ALA A 50 -22.53 4.16 8.96
CA ALA A 50 -21.50 3.67 9.86
C ALA A 50 -20.87 4.81 10.69
N LEU A 51 -20.69 6.00 10.10
CA LEU A 51 -20.25 7.20 10.81
C LEU A 51 -21.24 7.59 11.90
N LEU A 52 -22.54 7.67 11.58
CA LEU A 52 -23.57 7.92 12.59
C LEU A 52 -23.58 6.84 13.68
N ALA A 53 -23.32 5.57 13.31
CA ALA A 53 -23.21 4.46 14.27
C ALA A 53 -22.08 4.70 15.29
N GLY A 54 -20.92 5.12 14.80
CA GLY A 54 -19.77 5.43 15.65
C GLY A 54 -20.00 6.68 16.50
N GLU A 55 -20.66 7.70 15.95
CA GLU A 55 -20.95 8.96 16.65
C GLU A 55 -21.95 8.75 17.80
N THR A 56 -22.98 7.92 17.59
CA THR A 56 -24.02 7.63 18.58
C THR A 56 -23.61 6.60 19.64
N GLY A 57 -22.39 6.03 19.54
CA GLY A 57 -21.86 5.08 20.51
C GLY A 57 -22.36 3.64 20.36
N MET A 58 -22.90 3.26 19.19
CA MET A 58 -23.32 1.87 18.92
C MET A 58 -22.13 0.92 19.07
N PRO A 59 -22.25 -0.24 19.76
CA PRO A 59 -21.15 -1.19 19.84
C PRO A 59 -20.69 -1.67 18.46
N LEU A 60 -19.38 -1.61 18.20
CA LEU A 60 -18.80 -2.02 16.92
C LEU A 60 -19.22 -3.45 16.48
N PRO A 61 -19.23 -4.48 17.36
CA PRO A 61 -19.70 -5.81 16.97
C PRO A 61 -21.12 -5.81 16.44
N GLU A 62 -22.00 -4.97 17.00
CA GLU A 62 -23.40 -4.89 16.59
C GLU A 62 -23.52 -4.29 15.19
N ALA A 63 -22.78 -3.21 14.91
CA ALA A 63 -22.74 -2.59 13.58
C ALA A 63 -22.24 -3.58 12.50
N LEU A 64 -21.21 -4.36 12.82
CA LEU A 64 -20.67 -5.40 11.94
C LEU A 64 -21.67 -6.53 11.68
N ILE A 65 -22.39 -6.98 12.71
CA ILE A 65 -23.39 -8.04 12.60
C ILE A 65 -24.52 -7.59 11.67
N TRP A 66 -25.10 -6.41 11.88
CA TRP A 66 -26.22 -5.93 11.05
C TRP A 66 -25.82 -5.67 9.60
N ALA A 67 -24.65 -5.06 9.36
CA ALA A 67 -24.12 -4.87 8.02
C ALA A 67 -23.81 -6.23 7.35
N GLY A 68 -23.20 -7.17 8.08
CA GLY A 68 -22.91 -8.51 7.60
C GLY A 68 -24.17 -9.28 7.23
N LEU A 69 -25.20 -9.27 8.09
CA LEU A 69 -26.49 -9.92 7.85
C LEU A 69 -27.20 -9.34 6.62
N GLY A 70 -27.20 -8.01 6.47
CA GLY A 70 -27.75 -7.34 5.30
C GLY A 70 -27.05 -7.78 4.01
N ALA A 71 -25.72 -7.81 4.04
CA ALA A 71 -24.91 -8.21 2.90
C ALA A 71 -25.12 -9.69 2.53
N VAL A 72 -25.19 -10.59 3.51
CA VAL A 72 -25.49 -12.02 3.31
C VAL A 72 -26.88 -12.21 2.72
N ALA A 73 -27.88 -11.49 3.24
CA ALA A 73 -29.27 -11.58 2.76
C ALA A 73 -29.40 -11.07 1.31
N GLY A 74 -28.77 -9.94 0.97
CA GLY A 74 -28.80 -9.37 -0.38
C GLY A 74 -28.17 -10.30 -1.42
N ASP A 75 -27.01 -10.88 -1.10
CA ASP A 75 -26.34 -11.86 -1.97
C ASP A 75 -27.14 -13.15 -2.11
N THR A 76 -27.80 -13.60 -1.04
CA THR A 76 -28.65 -14.81 -1.05
C THR A 76 -29.89 -14.60 -1.91
N LEU A 77 -30.52 -13.43 -1.83
CA LEU A 77 -31.63 -13.07 -2.71
C LEU A 77 -31.18 -13.01 -4.16
N SER A 78 -30.02 -12.40 -4.42
CA SER A 78 -29.41 -12.35 -5.76
C SER A 78 -29.12 -13.74 -6.32
N PHE A 79 -28.58 -14.64 -5.50
CA PHE A 79 -28.38 -16.04 -5.85
C PHE A 79 -29.70 -16.75 -6.18
N GLY A 80 -30.74 -16.54 -5.37
CA GLY A 80 -32.07 -17.08 -5.62
C GLY A 80 -32.66 -16.60 -6.94
N LEU A 81 -32.60 -15.30 -7.22
CA LEU A 81 -33.02 -14.71 -8.50
C LEU A 81 -32.25 -15.31 -9.67
N GLY A 82 -30.93 -15.45 -9.53
CA GLY A 82 -30.07 -16.05 -10.56
C GLY A 82 -30.49 -17.48 -10.89
N ARG A 83 -30.82 -18.25 -9.86
CA ARG A 83 -31.28 -19.64 -9.99
C ARG A 83 -32.66 -19.75 -10.65
N LEU A 84 -33.59 -18.87 -10.29
CA LEU A 84 -34.91 -18.79 -10.94
C LEU A 84 -34.81 -18.42 -12.42
N MET A 85 -33.79 -17.64 -12.79
CA MET A 85 -33.55 -17.15 -14.14
C MET A 85 -32.57 -18.02 -14.94
N GLN A 86 -32.40 -19.29 -14.57
CA GLN A 86 -31.48 -20.22 -15.24
C GLN A 86 -31.64 -20.17 -16.78
N GLY A 87 -30.56 -19.85 -17.49
CA GLY A 87 -30.55 -19.74 -18.96
C GLY A 87 -31.24 -18.50 -19.55
N ARG A 88 -31.72 -17.55 -18.72
CA ARG A 88 -32.48 -16.36 -19.13
C ARG A 88 -31.90 -15.03 -18.65
N LEU A 89 -30.71 -15.00 -18.04
CA LEU A 89 -30.14 -13.74 -17.51
C LEU A 89 -29.93 -12.67 -18.59
N THR A 90 -29.58 -13.08 -19.81
CA THR A 90 -29.35 -12.17 -20.93
C THR A 90 -30.65 -11.64 -21.56
N THR A 91 -31.81 -12.23 -21.23
CA THR A 91 -33.09 -11.85 -21.83
C THR A 91 -33.93 -10.91 -20.95
N VAL A 92 -33.58 -10.80 -19.66
CA VAL A 92 -34.36 -10.00 -18.69
C VAL A 92 -33.74 -8.61 -18.48
N TRP A 93 -34.60 -7.59 -18.40
CA TRP A 93 -34.21 -6.21 -18.12
C TRP A 93 -33.89 -6.02 -16.62
N PRO A 94 -32.86 -5.23 -16.22
CA PRO A 94 -31.90 -4.45 -17.00
C PRO A 94 -30.70 -5.21 -17.60
N LEU A 95 -30.49 -6.49 -17.25
CA LEU A 95 -29.29 -7.27 -17.61
C LEU A 95 -29.09 -7.44 -19.12
N ARG A 96 -30.20 -7.50 -19.89
CA ARG A 96 -30.20 -7.47 -21.36
C ARG A 96 -29.42 -6.27 -21.95
N ARG A 97 -29.36 -5.15 -21.25
CA ARG A 97 -28.67 -3.92 -21.70
C ARG A 97 -27.16 -3.99 -21.51
N TYR A 98 -26.66 -4.91 -20.66
CA TYR A 98 -25.24 -5.03 -20.30
C TYR A 98 -24.72 -6.48 -20.38
N PRO A 99 -24.80 -7.16 -21.55
CA PRO A 99 -24.38 -8.56 -21.69
C PRO A 99 -22.91 -8.79 -21.38
N MET A 100 -22.06 -7.77 -21.59
CA MET A 100 -20.63 -7.83 -21.28
C MET A 100 -20.31 -8.07 -19.80
N ILE A 101 -21.15 -7.60 -18.87
CA ILE A 101 -20.92 -7.78 -17.43
C ILE A 101 -21.21 -9.22 -17.03
N ILE A 102 -22.25 -9.82 -17.63
CA ILE A 102 -22.61 -11.23 -17.43
C ILE A 102 -21.50 -12.13 -17.98
N ASP A 103 -21.06 -11.93 -19.21
CA ASP A 103 -19.97 -12.71 -19.84
C ASP A 103 -18.64 -12.60 -19.06
N LYS A 104 -18.31 -11.41 -18.53
CA LYS A 104 -17.18 -11.26 -17.61
C LYS A 104 -17.36 -12.04 -16.32
N GLY A 105 -18.54 -11.98 -15.71
CA GLY A 105 -18.83 -12.70 -14.47
C GLY A 105 -18.86 -14.23 -14.66
N GLU A 106 -19.39 -14.73 -15.77
CA GLU A 106 -19.39 -16.16 -16.12
C GLU A 106 -17.97 -16.67 -16.34
N ARG A 107 -17.15 -15.97 -17.12
CA ARG A 107 -15.72 -16.32 -17.27
C ARG A 107 -14.99 -16.28 -15.93
N PHE A 108 -15.30 -15.32 -15.08
CA PHE A 108 -14.70 -15.20 -13.76
C PHE A 108 -15.11 -16.37 -12.85
N PHE A 109 -16.39 -16.76 -12.86
CA PHE A 109 -16.93 -17.90 -12.13
C PHE A 109 -16.35 -19.22 -12.65
N ASN A 110 -16.31 -19.44 -13.97
CA ASN A 110 -15.73 -20.63 -14.59
C ASN A 110 -14.25 -20.82 -14.23
N ARG A 111 -13.51 -19.71 -14.04
CA ARG A 111 -12.08 -19.76 -13.68
C ARG A 111 -11.83 -20.00 -12.18
N HIS A 112 -12.69 -19.50 -11.30
CA HIS A 112 -12.43 -19.51 -9.84
C HIS A 112 -13.42 -20.37 -9.03
N GLY A 113 -14.48 -20.89 -9.66
CA GLY A 113 -15.55 -21.65 -9.00
C GLY A 113 -16.14 -20.87 -7.83
N GLY A 114 -16.47 -21.56 -6.72
CA GLY A 114 -17.03 -20.92 -5.52
C GLY A 114 -16.16 -19.82 -4.90
N LYS A 115 -14.84 -19.81 -5.13
CA LYS A 115 -13.94 -18.72 -4.69
C LYS A 115 -14.30 -17.38 -5.33
N SER A 116 -14.98 -17.40 -6.47
CA SER A 116 -15.45 -16.17 -7.12
C SER A 116 -16.39 -15.37 -6.22
N VAL A 117 -17.17 -16.02 -5.36
CA VAL A 117 -18.11 -15.35 -4.43
C VAL A 117 -17.34 -14.51 -3.42
N ILE A 118 -16.22 -15.03 -2.90
CA ILE A 118 -15.35 -14.28 -1.99
C ILE A 118 -14.62 -13.16 -2.73
N ILE A 119 -13.91 -13.51 -3.81
CA ILE A 119 -13.04 -12.55 -4.50
C ILE A 119 -13.88 -11.45 -5.18
N GLY A 120 -15.01 -11.83 -5.76
CA GLY A 120 -15.92 -10.92 -6.46
C GLY A 120 -16.45 -9.81 -5.56
N ARG A 121 -16.59 -10.05 -4.25
CA ARG A 121 -17.06 -9.07 -3.27
C ARG A 121 -16.14 -7.84 -3.14
N PHE A 122 -14.86 -7.98 -3.49
CA PHE A 122 -13.85 -6.91 -3.43
C PHE A 122 -13.48 -6.36 -4.82
N VAL A 123 -14.09 -6.86 -5.90
CA VAL A 123 -13.80 -6.44 -7.27
C VAL A 123 -14.99 -5.67 -7.85
N GLY A 124 -14.91 -4.33 -7.78
CA GLY A 124 -16.02 -3.40 -8.06
C GLY A 124 -16.88 -3.71 -9.30
N PRO A 125 -16.32 -3.90 -10.51
CA PRO A 125 -17.14 -4.05 -11.73
C PRO A 125 -17.95 -5.34 -11.85
N VAL A 126 -17.62 -6.40 -11.11
CA VAL A 126 -18.29 -7.71 -11.18
C VAL A 126 -19.07 -8.05 -9.91
N ARG A 127 -18.81 -7.34 -8.81
CA ARG A 127 -19.39 -7.58 -7.48
C ARG A 127 -20.91 -7.82 -7.48
N PRO A 128 -21.76 -6.94 -8.06
CA PRO A 128 -23.21 -7.09 -7.94
C PRO A 128 -23.78 -8.27 -8.74
N VAL A 129 -22.97 -8.90 -9.60
CA VAL A 129 -23.44 -9.89 -10.58
C VAL A 129 -22.94 -11.30 -10.25
N ILE A 130 -21.88 -11.46 -9.47
CA ILE A 130 -21.33 -12.79 -9.13
C ILE A 130 -22.33 -13.68 -8.37
N PRO A 131 -23.02 -13.23 -7.31
CA PRO A 131 -24.01 -14.06 -6.62
C PRO A 131 -25.14 -14.52 -7.55
N LEU A 132 -25.61 -13.62 -8.40
CA LEU A 132 -26.61 -13.89 -9.43
C LEU A 132 -26.12 -14.94 -10.44
N ILE A 133 -24.89 -14.83 -10.93
CA ILE A 133 -24.30 -15.80 -11.87
C ILE A 133 -24.07 -17.16 -11.19
N ALA A 134 -23.65 -17.18 -9.92
CA ALA A 134 -23.49 -18.42 -9.16
C ALA A 134 -24.81 -19.20 -9.06
N GLY A 135 -25.93 -18.49 -8.87
CA GLY A 135 -27.27 -19.06 -8.90
C GLY A 135 -27.65 -19.58 -10.28
N ALA A 136 -27.41 -18.78 -11.32
CA ALA A 136 -27.69 -19.13 -12.71
C ALA A 136 -26.96 -20.38 -13.20
N LEU A 137 -25.73 -20.57 -12.74
CA LEU A 137 -24.88 -21.72 -13.04
C LEU A 137 -25.14 -22.90 -12.09
N MET A 138 -26.24 -22.87 -11.34
CA MET A 138 -26.71 -23.97 -10.50
C MET A 138 -25.72 -24.44 -9.43
N MET A 139 -24.96 -23.51 -8.84
CA MET A 139 -24.10 -23.82 -7.71
C MET A 139 -24.94 -24.36 -6.52
N PRO A 140 -24.46 -25.39 -5.78
CA PRO A 140 -25.18 -25.89 -4.61
C PRO A 140 -25.32 -24.82 -3.52
N TRP A 141 -26.54 -24.64 -3.01
CA TRP A 141 -26.89 -23.54 -2.09
C TRP A 141 -26.05 -23.51 -0.80
N HIS A 142 -25.73 -24.69 -0.24
CA HIS A 142 -24.89 -24.79 0.97
C HIS A 142 -23.45 -24.32 0.71
N ARG A 143 -22.89 -24.62 -0.47
CA ARG A 143 -21.56 -24.12 -0.86
C ARG A 143 -21.60 -22.61 -1.03
N PHE A 144 -22.63 -22.10 -1.71
CA PHE A 144 -22.79 -20.66 -1.89
C PHE A 144 -22.89 -19.94 -0.54
N LEU A 145 -23.73 -20.44 0.37
CA LEU A 145 -23.91 -19.83 1.69
C LEU A 145 -22.62 -19.82 2.51
N ALA A 146 -21.84 -20.90 2.49
CA ALA A 146 -20.54 -20.95 3.17
C ALA A 146 -19.56 -19.89 2.64
N PHE A 147 -19.44 -19.74 1.32
CA PHE A 147 -18.60 -18.69 0.71
C PHE A 147 -19.16 -17.29 0.95
N ASN A 148 -20.48 -17.13 0.92
CA ASN A 148 -21.15 -15.86 1.17
C ASN A 148 -20.90 -15.39 2.61
N ILE A 149 -21.16 -16.22 3.62
CA ILE A 149 -20.90 -15.91 5.03
C ILE A 149 -19.42 -15.62 5.25
N GLY A 150 -18.52 -16.47 4.74
CA GLY A 150 -17.08 -16.27 4.88
C GLY A 150 -16.61 -14.94 4.27
N SER A 151 -17.18 -14.54 3.12
CA SER A 151 -16.85 -13.26 2.50
C SER A 151 -17.48 -12.05 3.22
N ALA A 152 -18.68 -12.20 3.80
CA ALA A 152 -19.34 -11.14 4.55
C ALA A 152 -18.59 -10.78 5.83
N ILE A 153 -18.00 -11.77 6.51
CA ILE A 153 -17.14 -11.57 7.69
C ILE A 153 -15.93 -10.68 7.35
N ALA A 154 -15.31 -10.87 6.18
CA ALA A 154 -14.20 -10.02 5.74
C ALA A 154 -14.66 -8.66 5.22
N TRP A 155 -15.83 -8.60 4.58
CA TRP A 155 -16.36 -7.40 3.94
C TRP A 155 -16.93 -6.38 4.93
N ALA A 156 -17.65 -6.83 5.97
CA ALA A 156 -18.28 -5.92 6.93
C ALA A 156 -17.25 -5.01 7.63
N PRO A 157 -16.12 -5.50 8.18
CA PRO A 157 -15.09 -4.63 8.74
C PRO A 157 -14.48 -3.69 7.70
N ALA A 158 -14.20 -4.18 6.49
CA ALA A 158 -13.55 -3.38 5.45
C ALA A 158 -14.36 -2.14 5.04
N TYR A 159 -15.70 -2.23 5.08
CA TYR A 159 -16.59 -1.13 4.67
C TYR A 159 -17.19 -0.35 5.84
N VAL A 160 -17.36 -0.96 7.01
CA VAL A 160 -17.94 -0.30 8.20
C VAL A 160 -16.86 0.42 9.03
N PHE A 161 -15.65 -0.14 9.17
CA PHE A 161 -14.60 0.45 10.02
C PHE A 161 -14.26 1.90 9.67
N PRO A 162 -14.02 2.28 8.40
CA PRO A 162 -13.62 3.65 8.09
C PRO A 162 -14.66 4.68 8.53
N GLY A 163 -15.95 4.40 8.31
CA GLY A 163 -17.04 5.29 8.73
C GLY A 163 -17.19 5.30 10.25
N PHE A 164 -17.27 4.11 10.86
CA PHE A 164 -17.45 3.95 12.30
C PHE A 164 -16.35 4.61 13.13
N LEU A 165 -15.07 4.44 12.73
CA LEU A 165 -13.94 5.05 13.42
C LEU A 165 -14.00 6.57 13.34
N VAL A 166 -14.31 7.13 12.16
CA VAL A 166 -14.50 8.58 12.00
C VAL A 166 -15.64 9.08 12.89
N GLY A 167 -16.76 8.37 12.93
CA GLY A 167 -17.89 8.71 13.81
C GLY A 167 -17.50 8.71 15.29
N SER A 168 -16.84 7.64 15.74
CA SER A 168 -16.39 7.52 17.13
C SER A 168 -15.36 8.58 17.51
N ALA A 169 -14.51 8.99 16.56
CA ALA A 169 -13.55 10.08 16.75
C ALA A 169 -14.24 11.45 16.81
N LEU A 170 -15.32 11.66 16.04
CA LEU A 170 -16.12 12.90 16.10
C LEU A 170 -16.90 13.01 17.42
N ALA A 171 -17.36 11.89 17.97
CA ALA A 171 -18.06 11.87 19.26
C ALA A 171 -17.11 11.96 20.46
N SER A 172 -15.86 11.53 20.31
CA SER A 172 -14.85 11.76 21.33
C SER A 172 -14.55 13.27 21.43
N GLU A 173 -14.61 13.86 22.63
CA GLU A 173 -14.22 15.26 22.89
C GLU A 173 -12.72 15.53 22.64
N ILE A 174 -11.99 14.54 22.11
CA ILE A 174 -10.62 14.65 21.64
C ILE A 174 -10.64 15.58 20.43
N ARG A 175 -10.49 16.88 20.67
CA ARG A 175 -10.30 17.86 19.62
C ARG A 175 -9.01 17.50 18.89
N PRO A 176 -9.08 17.08 17.62
CA PRO A 176 -7.87 16.87 16.87
C PRO A 176 -7.10 18.20 16.81
N PRO A 177 -5.76 18.17 16.82
CA PRO A 177 -4.95 19.38 16.78
C PRO A 177 -5.32 20.26 15.58
N ALA A 178 -5.07 21.57 15.68
CA ALA A 178 -5.49 22.58 14.70
C ALA A 178 -5.13 22.26 13.23
N HIS A 179 -4.12 21.42 13.01
CA HIS A 179 -3.63 21.05 11.68
C HIS A 179 -3.93 19.59 11.28
N PHE A 180 -4.64 18.81 12.12
CA PHE A 180 -4.94 17.39 11.86
C PHE A 180 -5.60 17.17 10.50
N TYR A 181 -6.68 17.89 10.21
CA TYR A 181 -7.43 17.72 8.97
C TYR A 181 -6.64 18.21 7.75
N ALA A 182 -5.83 19.25 7.91
CA ALA A 182 -4.98 19.78 6.85
C ALA A 182 -3.86 18.80 6.50
N VAL A 183 -3.10 18.30 7.49
CA VAL A 183 -2.01 17.34 7.29
C VAL A 183 -2.54 16.02 6.75
N THR A 184 -3.63 15.50 7.33
CA THR A 184 -4.26 14.25 6.89
C THR A 184 -4.82 14.38 5.46
N GLY A 185 -5.48 15.50 5.16
CA GLY A 185 -6.03 15.80 3.84
C GLY A 185 -4.97 15.97 2.77
N ILE A 186 -3.89 16.70 3.05
CA ILE A 186 -2.75 16.87 2.14
C ILE A 186 -2.05 15.53 1.92
N SER A 187 -1.83 14.74 2.98
CA SER A 187 -1.17 13.44 2.90
C SER A 187 -2.00 12.44 2.09
N LEU A 188 -3.31 12.34 2.34
CA LEU A 188 -4.22 11.50 1.54
C LEU A 188 -4.31 11.98 0.09
N SER A 189 -4.38 13.28 -0.14
CA SER A 189 -4.43 13.85 -1.50
C SER A 189 -3.13 13.58 -2.25
N ALA A 190 -1.98 13.72 -1.60
CA ALA A 190 -0.68 13.38 -2.17
C ALA A 190 -0.59 11.88 -2.47
N LEU A 191 -1.04 11.01 -1.57
CA LEU A 191 -1.13 9.56 -1.79
C LEU A 191 -2.05 9.20 -2.96
N VAL A 192 -3.21 9.84 -3.06
CA VAL A 192 -4.16 9.65 -4.17
C VAL A 192 -3.58 10.15 -5.47
N VAL A 193 -2.92 11.32 -5.49
CA VAL A 193 -2.25 11.86 -6.68
C VAL A 193 -1.10 10.95 -7.10
N VAL A 194 -0.25 10.49 -6.18
CA VAL A 194 0.82 9.53 -6.46
C VAL A 194 0.25 8.21 -6.97
N TYR A 195 -0.79 7.67 -6.33
CA TYR A 195 -1.48 6.47 -6.78
C TYR A 195 -2.08 6.63 -8.19
N PHE A 196 -2.73 7.77 -8.45
CA PHE A 196 -3.35 8.07 -9.74
C PHE A 196 -2.31 8.35 -10.82
N VAL A 197 -1.19 8.98 -10.48
CA VAL A 197 -0.04 9.15 -11.37
C VAL A 197 0.56 7.79 -11.69
N LEU A 198 0.88 6.96 -10.70
CA LEU A 198 1.47 5.63 -10.93
C LEU A 198 0.55 4.66 -11.69
N LEU A 199 -0.78 4.75 -11.53
CA LEU A 199 -1.73 3.85 -12.22
C LEU A 199 -2.22 4.39 -13.57
N ARG A 200 -2.47 5.70 -13.68
CA ARG A 200 -3.02 6.31 -14.89
C ARG A 200 -1.92 6.78 -15.82
N PHE A 201 -0.82 7.31 -15.29
CA PHE A 201 0.45 7.33 -15.99
C PHE A 201 1.15 5.99 -15.76
N GLN A 202 0.75 4.96 -16.53
CA GLN A 202 1.66 3.90 -16.97
C GLN A 202 2.75 4.49 -17.89
N LEU A 203 3.37 5.57 -17.38
CA LEU A 203 4.41 6.52 -17.73
C LEU A 203 4.83 6.71 -19.18
N GLY A 204 4.19 6.10 -20.18
CA GLY A 204 4.74 6.12 -21.53
C GLY A 204 6.23 5.68 -21.57
N LEU A 205 6.65 4.85 -20.61
CA LEU A 205 8.01 4.29 -20.51
C LEU A 205 8.00 2.77 -20.79
N GLY A 206 6.81 2.19 -21.00
CA GLY A 206 6.67 0.84 -21.53
C GLY A 206 6.91 0.81 -23.04
N GLU A 207 7.27 -0.35 -23.58
CA GLU A 207 7.67 -0.49 -24.99
C GLU A 207 6.60 -0.04 -26.00
N GLU A 208 5.32 -0.19 -25.65
CA GLU A 208 4.19 0.18 -26.50
C GLU A 208 3.89 1.69 -26.51
N SER A 209 4.63 2.48 -25.73
CA SER A 209 4.39 3.90 -25.63
C SER A 209 5.02 4.72 -26.76
N ARG A 210 4.33 5.80 -27.14
CA ARG A 210 4.81 6.74 -28.17
C ARG A 210 6.16 7.36 -27.80
N PHE A 211 6.37 7.69 -26.53
CA PHE A 211 7.60 8.29 -26.05
C PHE A 211 8.79 7.33 -26.12
N TYR A 212 8.63 6.07 -25.69
CA TYR A 212 9.69 5.05 -25.80
C TYR A 212 10.10 4.82 -27.26
N GLN A 213 9.12 4.72 -28.18
CA GLN A 213 9.41 4.52 -29.61
C GLN A 213 10.09 5.73 -30.24
N TRP A 214 9.64 6.94 -29.92
CA TRP A 214 10.30 8.17 -30.35
C TRP A 214 11.75 8.24 -29.88
N LEU A 215 11.99 7.93 -28.61
CA LEU A 215 13.34 7.95 -28.03
C LEU A 215 14.24 6.88 -28.67
N LYS A 216 13.72 5.67 -28.88
CA LYS A 216 14.43 4.58 -29.58
C LYS A 216 14.84 5.00 -31.00
N GLN A 217 13.94 5.65 -31.75
CA GLN A 217 14.24 6.15 -33.09
C GLN A 217 15.28 7.25 -33.07
N TRP A 218 15.14 8.24 -32.17
CA TRP A 218 16.07 9.36 -32.03
C TRP A 218 17.48 8.89 -31.62
N MET A 219 17.57 7.97 -30.65
CA MET A 219 18.85 7.37 -30.25
C MET A 219 19.42 6.43 -31.31
N GLY A 220 18.62 5.97 -32.27
CA GLY A 220 19.10 5.22 -33.43
C GLY A 220 19.76 6.09 -34.51
N GLN A 221 19.60 7.42 -34.45
CA GLN A 221 20.15 8.34 -35.46
C GLN A 221 21.66 8.58 -35.32
N TYR A 222 22.23 8.39 -34.13
CA TYR A 222 23.65 8.62 -33.85
C TYR A 222 24.32 7.34 -33.36
N ASP A 223 25.52 7.04 -33.86
CA ASP A 223 26.25 5.80 -33.53
C ASP A 223 26.56 5.65 -32.03
N THR A 224 26.87 6.75 -31.35
CA THR A 224 27.22 6.75 -29.92
C THR A 224 26.01 6.42 -29.05
N THR A 225 24.86 7.06 -29.30
CA THR A 225 23.62 6.82 -28.56
C THR A 225 23.02 5.46 -28.89
N HIS A 226 23.15 4.99 -30.14
CA HIS A 226 22.72 3.65 -30.53
C HIS A 226 23.56 2.55 -29.87
N ARG A 227 24.88 2.73 -29.76
CA ARG A 227 25.76 1.83 -28.99
C ARG A 227 25.38 1.80 -27.52
N PHE A 228 25.11 2.95 -26.90
CA PHE A 228 24.67 3.03 -25.51
C PHE A 228 23.34 2.29 -25.30
N TRP A 229 22.36 2.53 -26.18
CA TRP A 229 21.08 1.82 -26.16
C TRP A 229 21.28 0.31 -26.19
N ARG A 230 22.03 -0.19 -27.20
CA ARG A 230 22.32 -1.62 -27.35
C ARG A 230 23.07 -2.24 -26.16
N LEU A 231 23.96 -1.49 -25.51
CA LEU A 231 24.76 -2.00 -24.39
C LEU A 231 23.94 -2.20 -23.11
N TYR A 232 22.92 -1.38 -22.90
CA TYR A 232 22.03 -1.44 -21.73
C TYR A 232 20.73 -2.18 -22.00
N THR A 233 20.36 -2.40 -23.26
CA THR A 233 19.27 -3.29 -23.64
C THR A 233 19.50 -4.70 -23.10
N ASN A 234 18.53 -5.23 -22.36
CA ASN A 234 18.62 -6.59 -21.82
C ASN A 234 18.62 -7.64 -22.95
N GLN A 235 19.02 -8.88 -22.66
CA GLN A 235 19.13 -9.95 -23.66
C GLN A 235 18.25 -11.17 -23.32
N ARG A 236 17.12 -10.95 -22.63
CA ARG A 236 16.24 -12.05 -22.21
C ARG A 236 15.54 -12.69 -23.42
N PRO A 237 15.52 -14.03 -23.59
CA PRO A 237 14.82 -14.67 -24.71
C PRO A 237 13.30 -14.42 -24.74
N ALA A 238 12.70 -14.15 -23.58
CA ALA A 238 11.25 -13.92 -23.43
C ALA A 238 10.80 -12.45 -23.62
N ARG A 239 11.76 -11.52 -23.77
CA ARG A 239 11.51 -10.08 -23.96
C ARG A 239 12.49 -9.62 -25.03
N GLU A 240 12.02 -9.16 -26.19
CA GLU A 240 12.91 -8.69 -27.27
C GLU A 240 13.68 -7.43 -26.85
N GLY A 241 14.73 -7.57 -26.03
CA GLY A 241 15.62 -6.52 -25.60
C GLY A 241 14.94 -5.22 -25.15
N GLU A 242 14.41 -5.19 -23.92
CA GLU A 242 13.89 -3.95 -23.33
C GLU A 242 15.07 -3.08 -22.85
N PHE A 243 15.13 -1.82 -23.27
CA PHE A 243 16.05 -0.82 -22.70
C PHE A 243 15.50 -0.32 -21.35
N PRO A 244 16.32 -0.19 -20.28
CA PRO A 244 15.85 0.11 -18.92
C PRO A 244 15.50 1.59 -18.72
N LEU A 245 14.69 2.17 -19.61
CA LEU A 245 14.32 3.59 -19.58
C LEU A 245 13.67 3.99 -18.26
N ALA A 246 12.76 3.16 -17.73
CA ALA A 246 12.10 3.41 -16.47
C ALA A 246 13.09 3.48 -15.29
N SER A 247 14.13 2.64 -15.28
CA SER A 247 15.15 2.65 -14.23
C SER A 247 16.05 3.88 -14.33
N PHE A 248 16.41 4.31 -15.55
CA PHE A 248 17.14 5.56 -15.77
C PHE A 248 16.33 6.79 -15.36
N MET A 249 15.06 6.86 -15.75
CA MET A 249 14.18 7.97 -15.36
C MET A 249 13.95 8.00 -13.86
N LEU A 250 13.81 6.83 -13.22
CA LEU A 250 13.73 6.75 -11.76
C LEU A 250 15.02 7.25 -11.10
N ALA A 251 16.19 6.84 -11.58
CA ALA A 251 17.47 7.28 -11.06
C ALA A 251 17.65 8.79 -11.16
N LEU A 252 17.46 9.35 -12.37
CA LEU A 252 17.62 10.78 -12.64
C LEU A 252 16.56 11.61 -11.91
N GLY A 253 15.30 11.19 -12.00
CA GLY A 253 14.17 11.88 -11.36
C GLY A 253 14.29 11.88 -9.84
N ALA A 254 14.58 10.73 -9.23
CA ALA A 254 14.76 10.64 -7.78
C ALA A 254 16.00 11.40 -7.30
N THR A 255 17.10 11.41 -8.07
CA THR A 255 18.28 12.22 -7.75
C THR A 255 17.99 13.72 -7.84
N ALA A 256 17.35 14.17 -8.92
CA ALA A 256 16.96 15.58 -9.08
C ALA A 256 16.01 16.02 -7.96
N LEU A 257 15.01 15.20 -7.65
CA LEU A 257 14.10 15.44 -6.54
C LEU A 257 14.83 15.43 -5.20
N LEU A 258 15.78 14.52 -4.97
CA LEU A 258 16.58 14.50 -3.75
C LEU A 258 17.39 15.79 -3.59
N LEU A 259 17.99 16.31 -4.66
CA LEU A 259 18.74 17.56 -4.63
C LEU A 259 17.83 18.76 -4.36
N ILE A 260 16.70 18.86 -5.07
CA ILE A 260 15.73 19.95 -4.86
C ILE A 260 15.14 19.88 -3.45
N TRP A 261 14.70 18.70 -3.02
CA TRP A 261 14.10 18.46 -1.72
C TRP A 261 15.10 18.67 -0.59
N GLY A 262 16.34 18.17 -0.76
CA GLY A 262 17.44 18.40 0.17
C GLY A 262 17.74 19.88 0.30
N GLN A 263 17.86 20.62 -0.81
CA GLN A 263 18.06 22.07 -0.76
C GLN A 263 16.91 22.77 -0.03
N LEU A 264 15.66 22.42 -0.35
CA LEU A 264 14.48 23.00 0.28
C LEU A 264 14.43 22.69 1.80
N ALA A 265 14.74 21.46 2.19
CA ALA A 265 14.71 21.03 3.58
C ALA A 265 15.87 21.56 4.43
N THR A 266 17.04 21.81 3.83
CA THR A 266 18.27 22.15 4.56
C THR A 266 18.63 23.63 4.51
N THR A 267 18.31 24.31 3.41
CA THR A 267 18.73 25.71 3.20
C THR A 267 17.59 26.72 3.32
N THR A 268 16.34 26.26 3.34
CA THR A 268 15.17 27.14 3.46
C THR A 268 14.36 26.79 4.69
N HIS A 269 13.81 27.81 5.36
CA HIS A 269 12.91 27.65 6.51
C HIS A 269 11.46 27.33 6.12
N LEU A 270 11.19 27.13 4.81
CA LEU A 270 9.83 26.97 4.28
C LEU A 270 9.13 25.71 4.81
N LEU A 271 9.90 24.65 5.10
CA LEU A 271 9.36 23.36 5.55
C LEU A 271 9.42 23.17 7.07
N GLU A 272 10.01 24.11 7.81
CA GLU A 272 10.21 23.99 9.25
C GLU A 272 8.87 23.93 10.01
N GLY A 273 7.93 24.83 9.66
CA GLY A 273 6.58 24.80 10.22
C GLY A 273 5.83 23.49 9.93
N PHE A 274 6.06 22.89 8.76
CA PHE A 274 5.44 21.60 8.42
C PHE A 274 6.09 20.43 9.16
N ASN A 275 7.42 20.45 9.32
CA ASN A 275 8.17 19.47 10.11
C ASN A 275 7.71 19.49 11.57
N GLN A 276 7.58 20.67 12.17
CA GLN A 276 7.07 20.86 13.53
C GLN A 276 5.61 20.41 13.67
N ALA A 277 4.74 20.81 12.73
CA ALA A 277 3.34 20.39 12.75
C ALA A 277 3.19 18.86 12.62
N THR A 278 4.05 18.22 11.82
CA THR A 278 4.07 16.76 11.67
C THR A 278 4.58 16.08 12.94
N LEU A 279 5.65 16.60 13.55
CA LEU A 279 6.21 16.08 14.80
C LEU A 279 5.15 16.10 15.93
N LEU A 280 4.56 17.28 16.18
CA LEU A 280 3.51 17.46 17.19
C LEU A 280 2.29 16.56 16.95
N TRP A 281 1.94 16.31 15.67
CA TRP A 281 0.85 15.40 15.33
C TRP A 281 1.16 13.95 15.74
N PHE A 282 2.39 13.49 15.49
CA PHE A 282 2.82 12.14 15.86
C PHE A 282 3.00 11.98 17.37
N GLU A 283 3.48 13.00 18.08
CA GLU A 283 3.52 13.02 19.54
C GLU A 283 2.14 12.81 20.16
N GLN A 284 1.11 13.50 19.64
CA GLN A 284 -0.26 13.35 20.13
C GLN A 284 -0.88 11.98 19.80
N LEU A 285 -0.35 11.28 18.79
CA LEU A 285 -0.75 9.92 18.44
C LEU A 285 -0.08 8.86 19.33
N ARG A 286 0.88 9.24 20.18
CA ARG A 286 1.55 8.29 21.08
C ARG A 286 0.59 7.73 22.11
N GLN A 287 0.54 6.41 22.17
CA GLN A 287 -0.30 5.66 23.12
C GLN A 287 0.40 4.36 23.50
N PRO A 288 0.28 3.88 24.74
CA PRO A 288 0.95 2.65 25.19
C PRO A 288 0.66 1.42 24.33
N LEU A 289 -0.52 1.35 23.70
CA LEU A 289 -0.93 0.27 22.80
C LEU A 289 -0.28 0.34 21.41
N LEU A 290 0.08 1.54 20.95
CA LEU A 290 0.65 1.79 19.62
C LEU A 290 2.18 1.86 19.64
N ASP A 291 2.79 2.24 20.76
CA ASP A 291 4.24 2.35 20.93
C ASP A 291 4.95 1.02 20.64
N GLY A 292 4.48 -0.09 21.22
CA GLY A 292 5.07 -1.42 21.02
C GLY A 292 5.14 -1.85 19.54
N PRO A 293 4.01 -1.85 18.80
CA PRO A 293 4.01 -2.12 17.36
C PRO A 293 4.96 -1.21 16.55
N PHE A 294 5.00 0.10 16.82
CA PHE A 294 5.88 1.01 16.09
C PHE A 294 7.37 0.77 16.40
N ILE A 295 7.72 0.40 17.64
CA ILE A 295 9.08 -0.01 18.00
C ILE A 295 9.45 -1.31 17.27
N ALA A 296 8.60 -2.33 17.27
CA ALA A 296 8.86 -3.57 16.54
C ALA A 296 9.09 -3.31 15.03
N ILE A 297 8.25 -2.45 14.43
CA ILE A 297 8.37 -2.05 13.03
C ILE A 297 9.67 -1.29 12.77
N THR A 298 10.10 -0.42 13.70
CA THR A 298 11.35 0.34 13.52
C THR A 298 12.57 -0.56 13.58
N LEU A 299 12.57 -1.56 14.48
CA LEU A 299 13.64 -2.56 14.62
C LEU A 299 13.79 -3.42 13.36
N LEU A 300 12.68 -3.72 12.64
CA LEU A 300 12.77 -4.38 11.33
C LEU A 300 13.49 -3.55 10.26
N GLY A 301 13.49 -2.23 10.42
CA GLY A 301 14.20 -1.29 9.55
C GLY A 301 15.65 -1.02 9.97
N ASP A 302 16.13 -1.63 11.06
CA ASP A 302 17.48 -1.37 11.57
C ASP A 302 18.57 -1.89 10.62
N PRO A 303 19.75 -1.23 10.58
CA PRO A 303 20.84 -1.62 9.71
C PRO A 303 21.26 -3.11 9.83
N PRO A 304 21.39 -3.73 11.02
CA PRO A 304 21.75 -5.15 11.12
C PRO A 304 20.73 -6.08 10.44
N VAL A 305 19.43 -5.80 10.57
CA VAL A 305 18.36 -6.60 9.95
C VAL A 305 18.38 -6.46 8.43
N LEU A 306 18.59 -5.25 7.92
CA LEU A 306 18.68 -4.98 6.48
C LEU A 306 19.98 -5.53 5.86
N ILE A 307 21.11 -5.43 6.57
CA ILE A 307 22.40 -6.01 6.15
C ILE A 307 22.29 -7.53 6.11
N ALA A 308 21.68 -8.16 7.11
CA ALA A 308 21.44 -9.60 7.11
C ALA A 308 20.61 -10.04 5.90
N ALA A 309 19.54 -9.32 5.55
CA ALA A 309 18.78 -9.57 4.32
C ALA A 309 19.66 -9.48 3.06
N GLY A 310 20.46 -8.42 2.95
CA GLY A 310 21.37 -8.21 1.82
C GLY A 310 22.41 -9.33 1.69
N VAL A 311 23.04 -9.72 2.80
CA VAL A 311 24.05 -10.79 2.85
C VAL A 311 23.43 -12.13 2.45
N LEU A 312 22.27 -12.49 3.00
CA LEU A 312 21.57 -13.73 2.65
C LEU A 312 21.16 -13.75 1.18
N ALA A 313 20.65 -12.63 0.65
CA ALA A 313 20.31 -12.50 -0.76
C ALA A 313 21.54 -12.67 -1.66
N CYS A 314 22.65 -11.99 -1.34
CA CYS A 314 23.91 -12.15 -2.06
C CYS A 314 24.44 -13.58 -1.99
N ALA A 315 24.41 -14.23 -0.81
CA ALA A 315 24.87 -15.60 -0.63
C ALA A 315 24.09 -16.60 -1.50
N VAL A 316 22.75 -16.51 -1.49
CA VAL A 316 21.89 -17.36 -2.35
C VAL A 316 22.18 -17.12 -3.82
N LEU A 317 22.28 -15.86 -4.26
CA LEU A 317 22.55 -15.53 -5.66
C LEU A 317 23.93 -15.99 -6.12
N LEU A 318 24.96 -15.85 -5.28
CA LEU A 318 26.30 -16.36 -5.55
C LEU A 318 26.31 -17.89 -5.66
N PHE A 319 25.66 -18.58 -4.71
CA PHE A 319 25.56 -20.05 -4.72
C PHE A 319 24.85 -20.56 -5.99
N ARG A 320 23.84 -19.84 -6.47
CA ARG A 320 23.12 -20.16 -7.71
C ARG A 320 23.83 -19.72 -8.99
N GLY A 321 25.01 -19.09 -8.90
CA GLY A 321 25.79 -18.63 -10.05
C GLY A 321 25.32 -17.31 -10.67
N TYR A 322 24.41 -16.58 -10.02
CA TYR A 322 23.94 -15.25 -10.45
C TYR A 322 24.86 -14.13 -9.94
N TYR A 323 26.14 -14.21 -10.30
CA TYR A 323 27.19 -13.28 -9.82
C TYR A 323 26.88 -11.81 -10.09
N ALA A 324 26.36 -11.50 -11.29
CA ALA A 324 26.03 -10.13 -11.64
C ALA A 324 24.94 -9.55 -10.72
N ALA A 325 23.89 -10.30 -10.40
CA ALA A 325 22.82 -9.83 -9.51
C ALA A 325 23.34 -9.62 -8.09
N ALA A 326 24.15 -10.56 -7.58
CA ALA A 326 24.76 -10.45 -6.26
C ALA A 326 25.66 -9.22 -6.12
N VAL A 327 26.54 -8.97 -7.10
CA VAL A 327 27.43 -7.80 -7.11
C VAL A 327 26.63 -6.51 -7.15
N HIS A 328 25.57 -6.43 -7.95
CA HIS A 328 24.74 -5.23 -8.04
C HIS A 328 24.00 -4.94 -6.72
N ILE A 329 23.46 -5.95 -6.04
CA ILE A 329 22.85 -5.79 -4.71
C ILE A 329 23.87 -5.30 -3.69
N MET A 330 25.06 -5.91 -3.66
CA MET A 330 26.14 -5.53 -2.76
C MET A 330 26.59 -4.08 -2.98
N VAL A 331 26.80 -3.68 -4.25
CA VAL A 331 27.13 -2.30 -4.62
C VAL A 331 26.02 -1.34 -4.22
N ALA A 332 24.74 -1.72 -4.41
CA ALA A 332 23.62 -0.88 -4.01
C ALA A 332 23.61 -0.62 -2.50
N ALA A 333 23.78 -1.66 -1.69
CA ALA A 333 23.83 -1.56 -0.24
C ALA A 333 25.01 -0.68 0.21
N LEU A 334 26.19 -0.91 -0.34
CA LEU A 334 27.39 -0.13 -0.02
C LEU A 334 27.23 1.35 -0.41
N MET A 335 26.73 1.62 -1.62
CA MET A 335 26.48 3.00 -2.07
C MET A 335 25.47 3.71 -1.17
N THR A 336 24.38 3.04 -0.77
CA THR A 336 23.40 3.64 0.15
C THR A 336 24.02 3.97 1.51
N VAL A 337 24.82 3.06 2.08
CA VAL A 337 25.52 3.33 3.35
C VAL A 337 26.47 4.52 3.23
N ILE A 338 27.30 4.54 2.19
CA ILE A 338 28.27 5.62 1.94
C ILE A 338 27.54 6.96 1.75
N LEU A 339 26.48 7.00 0.94
CA LEU A 339 25.74 8.22 0.65
C LEU A 339 24.98 8.74 1.88
N VAL A 340 24.33 7.86 2.65
CA VAL A 340 23.66 8.24 3.90
C VAL A 340 24.67 8.81 4.89
N TRP A 341 25.78 8.11 5.12
CA TRP A 341 26.82 8.56 6.03
C TRP A 341 27.45 9.88 5.57
N GLY A 342 27.79 9.97 4.29
CA GLY A 342 28.35 11.18 3.67
C GLY A 342 27.44 12.38 3.87
N LEU A 343 26.16 12.27 3.46
CA LEU A 343 25.20 13.36 3.60
C LEU A 343 24.97 13.77 5.06
N LYS A 344 24.87 12.81 5.98
CA LYS A 344 24.71 13.10 7.41
C LYS A 344 25.91 13.84 7.99
N SER A 345 27.12 13.42 7.63
CA SER A 345 28.36 14.02 8.11
C SER A 345 28.58 15.43 7.53
N THR A 346 28.15 15.68 6.30
CA THR A 346 28.32 16.99 5.64
C THR A 346 27.26 18.00 6.06
N LEU A 347 26.01 17.57 6.28
CA LEU A 347 24.89 18.47 6.54
C LEU A 347 24.68 18.74 8.03
N GLY A 348 25.05 17.81 8.92
CA GLY A 348 25.05 18.04 10.37
C GLY A 348 23.70 18.44 10.97
N ILE A 349 22.59 18.03 10.37
CA ILE A 349 21.25 18.50 10.78
C ILE A 349 20.85 17.89 12.13
N PRO A 350 20.44 18.71 13.12
CA PRO A 350 19.97 18.23 14.41
C PRO A 350 18.66 17.43 14.29
N ARG A 351 18.50 16.45 15.18
CA ARG A 351 17.29 15.64 15.30
C ARG A 351 16.22 16.38 16.13
N PRO A 352 14.96 15.93 16.11
CA PRO A 352 14.00 16.34 17.13
C PRO A 352 14.42 15.82 18.51
N ASP A 353 14.26 16.66 19.54
CA ASP A 353 14.69 16.38 20.92
C ASP A 353 13.58 15.73 21.78
N GLU A 354 12.86 14.77 21.21
CA GLU A 354 11.68 14.14 21.84
C GLU A 354 11.98 12.81 22.55
N VAL A 355 13.23 12.36 22.52
CA VAL A 355 13.62 11.00 22.95
C VAL A 355 14.82 11.07 23.90
N LEU A 356 14.83 10.22 24.94
CA LEU A 356 15.82 10.27 26.03
C LEU A 356 17.28 10.11 25.58
N SER A 357 17.52 9.37 24.50
CA SER A 357 18.86 9.16 23.94
C SER A 357 18.78 9.13 22.41
N PRO A 358 18.74 10.30 21.74
CA PRO A 358 18.72 10.34 20.29
C PRO A 358 20.07 9.82 19.74
N PRO A 359 20.08 9.14 18.58
CA PRO A 359 21.33 8.68 17.99
C PRO A 359 22.25 9.86 17.63
N ASP A 360 23.55 9.79 17.97
CA ASP A 360 24.58 10.83 17.74
C ASP A 360 24.82 11.24 16.27
N SER A 361 24.16 10.56 15.32
CA SER A 361 24.27 10.84 13.89
C SER A 361 23.25 11.88 13.42
N GLY A 362 23.62 12.69 12.43
CA GLY A 362 22.73 13.67 11.81
C GLY A 362 21.38 13.09 11.34
N ALA A 363 20.37 13.96 11.29
CA ALA A 363 18.98 13.60 11.00
C ALA A 363 18.74 13.28 9.52
N PHE A 364 19.26 14.12 8.61
CA PHE A 364 19.01 14.00 7.17
C PHE A 364 20.15 13.29 6.40
N PRO A 365 19.83 12.36 5.48
CA PRO A 365 18.54 11.69 5.29
C PRO A 365 18.33 10.54 6.31
N SER A 366 17.08 10.07 6.44
CA SER A 366 16.77 8.90 7.27
C SER A 366 17.41 7.62 6.69
N GLY A 367 18.34 7.03 7.46
CA GLY A 367 19.05 5.81 7.06
C GLY A 367 18.15 4.57 7.02
N HIS A 368 17.28 4.40 8.03
CA HIS A 368 16.26 3.35 8.06
C HIS A 368 15.36 3.40 6.84
N THR A 369 14.86 4.60 6.51
CA THR A 369 13.99 4.79 5.36
C THR A 369 14.74 4.53 4.05
N ALA A 370 15.96 5.01 3.88
CA ALA A 370 16.77 4.73 2.69
C ALA A 370 17.06 3.23 2.50
N GLY A 371 17.43 2.54 3.58
CA GLY A 371 17.74 1.11 3.57
C GLY A 371 16.51 0.25 3.24
N ILE A 372 15.37 0.47 3.91
CA ILE A 372 14.16 -0.30 3.61
C ILE A 372 13.67 -0.03 2.19
N THR A 373 13.76 1.23 1.73
CA THR A 373 13.40 1.62 0.36
C THR A 373 14.24 0.84 -0.64
N LEU A 374 15.55 0.84 -0.48
CA LEU A 374 16.46 0.08 -1.33
C LEU A 374 16.07 -1.41 -1.36
N MET A 375 15.90 -2.03 -0.20
CA MET A 375 15.62 -3.46 -0.08
C MET A 375 14.31 -3.84 -0.80
N VAL A 376 13.20 -3.17 -0.46
CA VAL A 376 11.89 -3.54 -1.00
C VAL A 376 11.75 -3.19 -2.48
N THR A 377 12.36 -2.08 -2.93
CA THR A 377 12.25 -1.66 -4.33
C THR A 377 13.20 -2.43 -5.25
N LEU A 378 14.37 -2.84 -4.78
CA LEU A 378 15.20 -3.82 -5.50
C LEU A 378 14.49 -5.17 -5.60
N LEU A 379 13.98 -5.71 -4.49
CA LEU A 379 13.20 -6.95 -4.49
C LEU A 379 12.02 -6.87 -5.46
N ALA A 380 11.26 -5.78 -5.39
CA ALA A 380 10.16 -5.51 -6.30
C ALA A 380 10.62 -5.46 -7.76
N SER A 381 11.77 -4.85 -8.06
CA SER A 381 12.30 -4.76 -9.42
C SER A 381 12.75 -6.10 -10.01
N PHE A 382 13.27 -7.01 -9.16
CA PHE A 382 13.64 -8.36 -9.57
C PHE A 382 12.41 -9.24 -9.75
N VAL A 383 11.42 -9.18 -8.85
CA VAL A 383 10.21 -9.99 -8.94
C VAL A 383 9.24 -9.49 -10.02
N ALA A 384 9.05 -8.17 -10.15
CA ALA A 384 8.21 -7.57 -11.17
C ALA A 384 8.83 -7.69 -12.59
N GLY A 385 10.16 -7.84 -12.67
CA GLY A 385 10.86 -8.25 -13.88
C GLY A 385 10.41 -9.61 -14.42
N GLU A 386 9.77 -10.43 -13.59
CA GLU A 386 9.48 -11.82 -13.92
C GLU A 386 7.98 -11.99 -14.24
N THR A 387 7.17 -10.96 -13.95
CA THR A 387 5.72 -10.94 -14.17
C THR A 387 5.33 -10.36 -15.55
N ARG A 388 4.32 -10.96 -16.19
CA ARG A 388 3.81 -10.55 -17.52
C ARG A 388 3.18 -9.13 -17.46
N ASN A 389 3.38 -8.34 -18.51
CA ASN A 389 3.29 -6.86 -18.54
C ASN A 389 2.04 -6.23 -17.86
N ARG A 390 0.85 -6.84 -17.98
CA ARG A 390 -0.40 -6.25 -17.44
C ARG A 390 -0.53 -6.22 -15.91
N LYS A 391 0.28 -6.97 -15.15
CA LYS A 391 0.20 -7.04 -13.68
C LYS A 391 1.46 -6.59 -12.94
N ARG A 392 2.51 -6.12 -13.64
CA ARG A 392 3.79 -5.72 -13.03
C ARG A 392 3.62 -4.67 -11.93
N TRP A 393 2.70 -3.72 -12.11
CA TRP A 393 2.40 -2.68 -11.12
C TRP A 393 1.91 -3.27 -9.78
N GLN A 394 1.19 -4.39 -9.80
CA GLN A 394 0.70 -5.04 -8.58
C GLN A 394 1.85 -5.55 -7.73
N SER A 395 2.88 -6.13 -8.36
CA SER A 395 4.08 -6.59 -7.68
C SER A 395 4.86 -5.43 -7.07
N TYR A 396 5.01 -4.31 -7.78
CA TYR A 396 5.64 -3.10 -7.24
C TYR A 396 4.90 -2.58 -6.01
N VAL A 397 3.58 -2.44 -6.09
CA VAL A 397 2.77 -1.93 -4.96
C VAL A 397 2.80 -2.89 -3.77
N THR A 398 2.58 -4.18 -4.00
CA THR A 398 2.48 -5.17 -2.92
C THR A 398 3.82 -5.34 -2.19
N LEU A 399 4.93 -5.42 -2.94
CA LEU A 399 6.25 -5.61 -2.35
C LEU A 399 6.80 -4.34 -1.70
N SER A 400 6.36 -3.15 -2.13
CA SER A 400 6.77 -1.89 -1.51
C SER A 400 5.91 -1.50 -0.31
N LEU A 401 4.78 -2.19 -0.04
CA LEU A 401 3.89 -1.89 1.08
C LEU A 401 4.63 -1.84 2.45
N PRO A 402 5.61 -2.72 2.76
CA PRO A 402 6.34 -2.69 4.03
C PRO A 402 7.18 -1.42 4.27
N LEU A 403 7.48 -0.64 3.24
CA LEU A 403 8.20 0.64 3.39
C LEU A 403 7.40 1.66 4.19
N VAL A 404 6.09 1.70 3.98
CA VAL A 404 5.20 2.70 4.61
C VAL A 404 5.23 2.61 6.15
N PRO A 405 5.00 1.45 6.79
CA PRO A 405 5.04 1.36 8.24
C PRO A 405 6.43 1.68 8.82
N VAL A 406 7.52 1.27 8.16
CA VAL A 406 8.88 1.61 8.62
C VAL A 406 9.12 3.11 8.54
N ALA A 407 8.75 3.77 7.44
CA ALA A 407 8.86 5.22 7.29
C ALA A 407 8.02 5.98 8.33
N LEU A 408 6.78 5.55 8.55
CA LEU A 408 5.88 6.13 9.56
C LEU A 408 6.41 5.91 10.98
N SER A 409 7.05 4.78 11.27
CA SER A 409 7.64 4.54 12.59
C SER A 409 8.69 5.58 12.97
N ARG A 410 9.46 6.09 11.99
CA ARG A 410 10.49 7.10 12.26
C ARG A 410 9.91 8.46 12.64
N LEU A 411 8.74 8.78 12.08
CA LEU A 411 7.99 10.00 12.42
C LEU A 411 7.25 9.83 13.76
N TYR A 412 6.61 8.68 13.96
CA TYR A 412 5.91 8.33 15.20
C TYR A 412 6.82 8.38 16.42
N LEU A 413 8.01 7.79 16.30
CA LEU A 413 9.01 7.76 17.35
C LEU A 413 9.76 9.09 17.51
N GLY A 414 9.44 10.13 16.74
CA GLY A 414 10.02 11.47 16.90
C GLY A 414 11.53 11.55 16.66
N VAL A 415 12.12 10.55 16.00
CA VAL A 415 13.58 10.44 15.80
C VAL A 415 14.06 11.08 14.49
N HIS A 416 13.13 11.45 13.61
CA HIS A 416 13.38 12.05 12.30
C HIS A 416 12.28 13.04 11.92
N TRP A 417 12.66 14.08 11.18
CA TRP A 417 11.74 15.01 10.56
C TRP A 417 11.03 14.38 9.36
N PHE A 418 9.87 14.92 8.97
CA PHE A 418 9.18 14.50 7.75
C PHE A 418 10.08 14.60 6.52
N THR A 419 10.83 15.70 6.41
CA THR A 419 11.80 15.92 5.34
C THR A 419 12.87 14.85 5.25
N ASP A 420 13.34 14.32 6.38
CA ASP A 420 14.39 13.28 6.43
C ASP A 420 13.90 11.96 5.88
N VAL A 421 12.64 11.61 6.16
CA VAL A 421 12.00 10.39 5.69
C VAL A 421 11.81 10.45 4.17
N ILE A 422 11.34 11.58 3.64
CA ILE A 422 11.24 11.79 2.18
C ILE A 422 12.63 11.77 1.53
N GLY A 423 13.63 12.40 2.15
CA GLY A 423 15.02 12.37 1.68
C GLY A 423 15.59 10.95 1.61
N GLY A 424 15.32 10.13 2.65
CA GLY A 424 15.71 8.72 2.67
C GLY A 424 15.04 7.90 1.56
N LEU A 425 13.74 8.12 1.34
CA LEU A 425 12.98 7.46 0.28
C LEU A 425 13.53 7.82 -1.12
N LEU A 426 13.78 9.10 -1.38
CA LEU A 426 14.33 9.56 -2.66
C LEU A 426 15.74 9.01 -2.91
N LEU A 427 16.59 8.97 -1.87
CA LEU A 427 17.92 8.37 -1.97
C LEU A 427 17.86 6.87 -2.29
N GLY A 428 17.00 6.12 -1.61
CA GLY A 428 16.82 4.69 -1.86
C GLY A 428 16.31 4.40 -3.28
N LEU A 429 15.36 5.20 -3.78
CA LEU A 429 14.87 5.11 -5.16
C LEU A 429 15.94 5.47 -6.20
N ALA A 430 16.74 6.51 -5.95
CA ALA A 430 17.82 6.94 -6.83
C ALA A 430 18.87 5.83 -7.01
N VAL A 431 19.33 5.24 -5.89
CA VAL A 431 20.27 4.12 -5.89
C VAL A 431 19.68 2.90 -6.60
N THR A 432 18.42 2.56 -6.29
CA THR A 432 17.72 1.43 -6.94
C THR A 432 17.62 1.61 -8.45
N GLY A 433 17.23 2.79 -8.91
CA GLY A 433 17.13 3.12 -10.33
C GLY A 433 18.49 2.97 -11.03
N ALA A 434 19.55 3.53 -10.45
CA ALA A 434 20.90 3.49 -11.01
C ALA A 434 21.42 2.05 -11.11
N VAL A 435 21.28 1.28 -10.04
CA VAL A 435 21.74 -0.12 -9.98
C VAL A 435 20.91 -1.01 -10.91
N ARG A 436 19.59 -0.83 -10.98
CA ARG A 436 18.74 -1.62 -11.88
C ARG A 436 19.02 -1.31 -13.35
N ALA A 437 19.30 -0.05 -13.67
CA ALA A 437 19.76 0.36 -15.00
C ALA A 437 21.08 -0.33 -15.36
N SER A 438 22.06 -0.31 -14.45
CA SER A 438 23.34 -1.03 -14.62
C SER A 438 23.16 -2.55 -14.80
N TYR A 439 22.33 -3.18 -13.96
CA TYR A 439 22.09 -4.62 -13.99
C TYR A 439 21.44 -5.08 -15.29
N SER A 440 20.68 -4.21 -15.98
CA SER A 440 19.99 -4.54 -17.23
C SER A 440 20.90 -5.14 -18.30
N ARG A 441 22.16 -4.70 -18.39
CA ARG A 441 23.20 -5.23 -19.28
C ARG A 441 23.52 -6.71 -19.03
N TYR A 442 23.37 -7.17 -17.80
CA TYR A 442 23.71 -8.52 -17.35
C TYR A 442 22.47 -9.41 -17.20
N ASP A 443 21.28 -8.85 -17.46
CA ASP A 443 19.99 -9.50 -17.25
C ASP A 443 19.68 -10.47 -18.40
N ARG A 444 20.24 -11.69 -18.29
CA ARG A 444 20.15 -12.74 -19.31
C ARG A 444 19.23 -13.91 -18.93
N VAL A 445 19.14 -14.22 -17.64
CA VAL A 445 18.42 -15.40 -17.11
C VAL A 445 17.36 -14.93 -16.11
N PRO A 446 16.12 -15.43 -16.18
CA PRO A 446 15.10 -15.09 -15.20
C PRO A 446 15.45 -15.66 -13.81
N LEU A 447 15.25 -14.86 -12.78
CA LEU A 447 15.40 -15.23 -11.37
C LEU A 447 14.10 -15.90 -10.89
N THR A 448 14.05 -17.22 -10.91
CA THR A 448 12.90 -17.94 -10.37
C THR A 448 13.01 -18.09 -8.85
N PRO A 449 11.93 -17.81 -8.08
CA PRO A 449 11.91 -18.13 -6.67
C PRO A 449 12.00 -19.65 -6.50
N ASP A 450 12.90 -20.09 -5.62
CA ASP A 450 13.17 -21.50 -5.36
C ASP A 450 13.25 -21.78 -3.85
N VAL A 451 13.59 -23.03 -3.52
CA VAL A 451 13.74 -23.48 -2.13
C VAL A 451 14.82 -22.67 -1.39
N PHE A 452 15.91 -22.27 -2.06
CA PHE A 452 16.98 -21.49 -1.43
C PHE A 452 16.52 -20.08 -1.05
N VAL A 453 15.74 -19.41 -1.90
CA VAL A 453 15.11 -18.12 -1.57
C VAL A 453 14.14 -18.29 -0.37
N ALA A 454 13.38 -19.38 -0.33
CA ALA A 454 12.50 -19.66 0.81
C ALA A 454 13.29 -19.87 2.10
N ILE A 455 14.37 -20.66 2.07
CA ILE A 455 15.26 -20.90 3.22
C ILE A 455 15.88 -19.58 3.69
N ALA A 456 16.44 -18.76 2.80
CA ALA A 456 17.01 -17.47 3.17
C ALA A 456 15.98 -16.52 3.77
N THR A 457 14.75 -16.53 3.26
CA THR A 457 13.65 -15.75 3.83
C THR A 457 13.31 -16.21 5.25
N VAL A 458 13.24 -17.52 5.49
CA VAL A 458 13.00 -18.08 6.82
C VAL A 458 14.14 -17.75 7.78
N LEU A 459 15.40 -17.91 7.35
CA LEU A 459 16.58 -17.55 8.14
C LEU A 459 16.57 -16.06 8.51
N TRP A 460 16.22 -15.20 7.55
CA TRP A 460 16.10 -13.76 7.80
C TRP A 460 14.98 -13.45 8.80
N LEU A 461 13.81 -14.10 8.69
CA LEU A 461 12.71 -13.92 9.65
C LEU A 461 13.08 -14.38 11.06
N VAL A 462 13.80 -15.50 11.18
CA VAL A 462 14.30 -16.00 12.47
C VAL A 462 15.32 -15.01 13.06
N PHE A 463 16.25 -14.51 12.24
CA PHE A 463 17.20 -13.48 12.67
C PHE A 463 16.49 -12.21 13.12
N ALA A 464 15.54 -11.69 12.33
CA ALA A 464 14.78 -10.49 12.64
C ALA A 464 13.98 -10.65 13.94
N GLY A 465 13.30 -11.79 14.13
CA GLY A 465 12.58 -12.08 15.38
C GLY A 465 13.50 -12.17 16.60
N THR A 466 14.67 -12.80 16.45
CA THR A 466 15.67 -12.90 17.52
C THR A 466 16.27 -11.52 17.84
N TYR A 467 16.60 -10.72 16.83
CA TYR A 467 17.11 -9.36 16.99
C TYR A 467 16.10 -8.47 17.72
N ILE A 468 14.82 -8.51 17.31
CA ILE A 468 13.75 -7.77 18.00
C ILE A 468 13.66 -8.18 19.47
N ALA A 469 13.68 -9.49 19.77
CA ALA A 469 13.60 -9.97 21.14
C ALA A 469 14.79 -9.54 22.00
N LEU A 470 16.01 -9.54 21.45
CA LEU A 470 17.22 -9.15 22.17
C LEU A 470 17.32 -7.63 22.38
N CYS A 471 16.90 -6.83 21.41
CA CYS A 471 16.98 -5.37 21.47
C CYS A 471 15.73 -4.72 22.07
N TRP A 472 14.70 -5.51 22.45
CA TRP A 472 13.40 -4.99 22.87
C TRP A 472 13.48 -4.08 24.10
N GLU A 473 14.17 -4.54 25.15
CA GLU A 473 14.28 -3.79 26.42
C GLU A 473 15.03 -2.47 26.23
N GLU A 474 16.14 -2.51 25.49
CA GLU A 474 16.94 -1.34 25.16
C GLU A 474 16.17 -0.36 24.26
N ALA A 475 15.44 -0.86 23.25
CA ALA A 475 14.64 -0.03 22.36
C ALA A 475 13.50 0.69 23.09
N ILE A 476 12.82 0.01 24.03
CA ILE A 476 11.79 0.63 24.87
C ILE A 476 12.38 1.70 25.77
N MET A 477 13.56 1.47 26.35
CA MET A 477 14.21 2.46 27.22
C MET A 477 14.63 3.69 26.42
N ASN A 478 15.28 3.48 25.26
CA ASN A 478 15.84 4.55 24.47
C ASN A 478 14.78 5.37 23.74
N LEU A 479 13.70 4.77 23.23
CA LEU A 479 12.68 5.43 22.41
C LEU A 479 11.50 6.01 23.21
N ARG A 480 11.59 6.00 24.54
CA ARG A 480 10.62 6.64 25.43
C ARG A 480 10.60 8.17 25.20
N PRO A 481 9.40 8.78 25.17
CA PRO A 481 9.29 10.23 25.07
C PRO A 481 9.88 10.94 26.30
N THR A 482 10.45 12.12 26.11
CA THR A 482 11.08 12.95 27.17
C THR A 482 10.07 13.75 28.02
N GLY A 483 8.80 13.81 27.60
CA GLY A 483 7.72 14.50 28.32
C GLY A 483 7.19 13.76 29.57
N PRO A 484 6.53 14.46 30.52
CA PRO A 484 6.00 13.85 31.72
C PRO A 484 4.78 12.99 31.37
N GLY A 485 4.97 11.66 31.40
CA GLY A 485 3.93 10.68 31.11
C GLY A 485 4.02 9.47 32.04
N LEU A 486 3.79 9.71 33.33
CA LEU A 486 2.95 8.88 34.18
C LEU A 486 1.70 9.69 34.54
#